data_AF-A0A9P3KWY9-F1
#
_entry.id   AF-A0A9P3KWY9-F1
#
_cell.length_a   1.000
_cell.length_b   1.000
_cell.length_c   1.000
_cell.angle_alpha   90.00
_cell.angle_beta   90.00
_cell.angle_gamma   90.00
#
_symmetry.space_group_name_H-M   'P 1'
#
loop_
_entity.id
_entity.type
_entity.pdbx_description
1 polymer ?
#
loop_
_entity_poly.entity_id
_entity_poly.type
_entity_poly.pdbx_seq_one_letter_code
_entity_poly.pdbx_strand_id
1 'polypeptide(L)'
;VTLRRTWAMMSRWHRLKLVALLLLQALWLPSKAELDQLVEELKSSDLLALAVAEMGHAFPSLLHTLIHERDMYMACMLRHVARRSARVVAVVGKGHLEGIQANWPRTDIDVAALLRMPPPPKPWFSPVAWRCVVAGVAVGGVGVAALAVTLWRRR
;
A
#
# COMPACT_ATOMS: atom_id res chain seq x y z
N VAL A 1 -9.40 7.02 4.54
CA VAL A 1 -9.79 5.85 3.72
C VAL A 1 -8.70 5.51 2.70
N THR A 2 -8.27 6.46 1.86
CA THR A 2 -7.28 6.24 0.79
C THR A 2 -5.97 5.61 1.26
N LEU A 3 -5.25 6.21 2.22
CA LEU A 3 -3.99 5.63 2.75
C LEU A 3 -4.16 4.20 3.29
N ARG A 4 -5.26 3.94 4.02
CA ARG A 4 -5.56 2.62 4.57
C ARG A 4 -5.83 1.59 3.46
N ARG A 5 -6.54 2.01 2.41
CA ARG A 5 -6.82 1.18 1.22
C ARG A 5 -5.56 0.92 0.43
N THR A 6 -4.73 1.93 0.20
CA THR A 6 -3.40 1.81 -0.40
C THR A 6 -2.56 0.78 0.32
N TRP A 7 -2.47 0.87 1.65
CA TRP A 7 -1.75 -0.11 2.45
C TRP A 7 -2.32 -1.52 2.29
N ALA A 8 -3.64 -1.66 2.30
CA ALA A 8 -4.32 -2.94 2.16
C ALA A 8 -4.14 -3.56 0.75
N MET A 9 -4.08 -2.74 -0.29
CA MET A 9 -3.84 -3.13 -1.69
C MET A 9 -2.39 -3.56 -1.97
N MET A 10 -1.42 -3.02 -1.22
CA MET A 10 -0.02 -3.40 -1.39
C MET A 10 0.22 -4.87 -1.01
N SER A 11 1.09 -5.53 -1.77
CA SER A 11 1.64 -6.84 -1.43
C SER A 11 2.51 -6.75 -0.16
N ARG A 12 2.67 -7.87 0.56
CA ARG A 12 3.54 -7.94 1.75
C ARG A 12 4.98 -7.50 1.44
N TRP A 13 5.48 -7.84 0.25
CA TRP A 13 6.80 -7.41 -0.24
C TRP A 13 6.89 -5.90 -0.44
N HIS A 14 5.92 -5.27 -1.10
CA HIS A 14 5.92 -3.81 -1.28
C HIS A 14 5.78 -3.07 0.05
N ARG A 15 5.00 -3.60 1.00
CA ARG A 15 4.91 -3.04 2.37
C ARG A 15 6.26 -3.08 3.08
N LEU A 16 6.94 -4.22 3.07
CA LEU A 16 8.25 -4.36 3.70
C LEU A 16 9.29 -3.46 3.03
N LYS A 17 9.32 -3.42 1.69
CA LYS A 17 10.21 -2.54 0.92
C LYS A 17 10.00 -1.07 1.25
N LEU A 18 8.73 -0.62 1.32
CA LEU A 18 8.40 0.76 1.66
C LEU A 18 8.85 1.11 3.09
N VAL A 19 8.55 0.23 4.06
CA VAL A 19 8.97 0.44 5.46
C VAL A 19 10.49 0.45 5.57
N ALA A 20 11.19 -0.48 4.91
CA ALA A 20 12.65 -0.51 4.90
C ALA A 20 13.24 0.77 4.31
N LEU A 21 12.70 1.26 3.19
CA LEU A 21 13.14 2.50 2.57
C LEU A 21 12.91 3.71 3.49
N LEU A 22 11.73 3.83 4.11
CA LEU A 22 11.42 4.91 5.03
C LEU A 22 12.29 4.87 6.29
N LEU A 23 12.55 3.68 6.83
CA LEU A 23 13.44 3.50 7.98
C LEU A 23 14.89 3.83 7.62
N LEU A 24 15.35 3.42 6.44
CA LEU A 24 16.67 3.79 5.94
C LEU A 24 16.76 5.32 5.89
N GLN A 25 15.85 6.00 5.20
CA GLN A 25 15.88 7.47 5.14
C GLN A 25 15.75 8.16 6.50
N ALA A 26 15.00 7.57 7.44
CA ALA A 26 14.88 8.07 8.81
C ALA A 26 16.12 7.80 9.68
N LEU A 27 17.07 6.97 9.25
CA LEU A 27 18.36 6.80 9.92
C LEU A 27 19.41 7.78 9.39
N TRP A 28 19.26 8.21 8.13
CA TRP A 28 20.11 9.24 7.49
C TRP A 28 19.31 10.53 7.27
N LEU A 29 18.95 11.22 8.36
CA LEU A 29 18.31 12.53 8.22
C LEU A 29 19.31 13.53 7.64
N PRO A 30 18.99 14.20 6.52
CA PRO A 30 19.82 15.28 5.99
C PRO A 30 19.87 16.44 6.98
N SER A 31 20.96 17.20 6.92
CA SER A 31 21.07 18.47 7.63
C SER A 31 20.01 19.45 7.13
N LYS A 32 19.70 20.48 7.93
CA LYS A 32 18.70 21.49 7.56
C LYS A 32 18.99 22.14 6.20
N ALA A 33 20.27 22.43 5.91
CA ALA A 33 20.69 23.04 4.66
C ALA A 33 20.44 22.13 3.44
N GLU A 34 20.72 20.83 3.57
CA GLU A 34 20.45 19.84 2.52
C GLU A 34 18.95 19.63 2.31
N LEU A 35 18.16 19.64 3.39
CA LEU A 35 16.70 19.55 3.30
C LEU A 35 16.11 20.76 2.54
N ASP A 36 16.59 21.97 2.82
CA ASP A 36 16.12 23.18 2.13
C ASP A 36 16.47 23.12 0.63
N GLN A 37 17.65 22.59 0.26
CA GLN A 37 18.03 22.37 -1.13
C GLN A 37 17.13 21.34 -1.83
N LEU A 38 16.86 20.20 -1.18
CA LEU A 38 15.96 19.16 -1.70
C LEU A 38 14.54 19.70 -1.93
N VAL A 39 14.04 20.52 -1.00
CA VAL A 39 12.72 21.15 -1.14
C VAL A 39 12.70 22.11 -2.34
N GLU A 40 13.77 22.87 -2.56
CA GLU A 40 13.85 23.78 -3.71
C GLU A 40 13.93 23.01 -5.03
N GLU A 41 14.69 21.91 -5.09
CA GLU A 41 14.74 21.03 -6.26
C GLU A 41 13.37 20.45 -6.60
N LEU A 42 12.64 19.97 -5.59
CA LEU A 42 11.31 19.38 -5.74
C LEU A 42 10.22 20.37 -6.12
N LYS A 43 10.46 21.69 -6.04
CA LYS A 43 9.53 22.70 -6.59
C LYS A 43 9.51 22.69 -8.11
N SER A 44 10.56 22.20 -8.76
CA SER A 44 10.55 22.04 -10.21
C SER A 44 9.52 20.98 -10.60
N SER A 45 8.62 21.33 -11.52
CA SER A 45 7.54 20.43 -11.96
C SER A 45 8.10 19.13 -12.56
N ASP A 46 9.24 19.22 -13.27
CA ASP A 46 9.85 18.08 -13.95
C ASP A 46 10.49 17.10 -12.97
N LEU A 47 11.23 17.57 -11.95
CA LEU A 47 11.82 16.67 -10.95
C LEU A 47 10.74 16.03 -10.07
N LEU A 48 9.69 16.78 -9.71
CA LEU A 48 8.56 16.21 -8.99
C LEU A 48 7.87 15.12 -9.83
N ALA A 49 7.65 15.36 -11.12
CA ALA A 49 7.04 14.38 -12.02
C ALA A 49 7.92 13.12 -12.15
N LEU A 50 9.24 13.27 -12.28
CA LEU A 50 10.19 12.16 -12.30
C LEU A 50 10.16 11.36 -10.99
N ALA A 51 10.13 12.02 -9.83
CA ALA A 51 10.05 11.35 -8.54
C ALA A 51 8.74 10.56 -8.38
N VAL A 52 7.62 11.13 -8.82
CA VAL A 52 6.32 10.44 -8.82
C VAL A 52 6.32 9.25 -9.79
N ALA A 53 6.93 9.40 -10.97
CA ALA A 53 7.06 8.32 -11.95
C ALA A 53 7.92 7.17 -11.39
N GLU A 54 9.06 7.47 -10.79
CA GLU A 54 9.94 6.48 -10.17
C GLU A 54 9.25 5.76 -9.01
N MET A 55 8.51 6.49 -8.18
CA MET A 55 7.67 5.89 -7.14
C MET A 55 6.58 4.98 -7.75
N GLY A 56 6.03 5.35 -8.89
CA GLY A 56 5.11 4.53 -9.69
C GLY A 56 5.72 3.22 -10.16
N HIS A 57 6.95 3.27 -10.67
CA HIS A 57 7.69 2.08 -11.08
C HIS A 57 8.04 1.18 -9.88
N ALA A 58 8.49 1.76 -8.77
CA ALA A 58 8.88 1.01 -7.59
C ALA A 58 7.69 0.45 -6.79
N PHE A 59 6.54 1.13 -6.81
CA PHE A 59 5.34 0.82 -6.04
C PHE A 59 4.06 1.07 -6.87
N PRO A 60 3.78 0.28 -7.92
CA PRO A 60 2.67 0.54 -8.83
C PRO A 60 1.30 0.53 -8.13
N SER A 61 1.11 -0.36 -7.13
CA SER A 61 -0.12 -0.38 -6.32
C SER A 61 -0.32 0.87 -5.48
N LEU A 62 0.77 1.54 -5.08
CA LEU A 62 0.74 2.80 -4.33
C LEU A 62 0.19 3.92 -5.22
N LEU A 63 0.80 4.12 -6.38
CA LEU A 63 0.43 5.18 -7.31
C LEU A 63 -1.02 5.02 -7.79
N HIS A 64 -1.39 3.79 -8.15
CA HIS A 64 -2.74 3.47 -8.58
C HIS A 64 -3.80 3.86 -7.56
N THR A 65 -3.62 3.48 -6.30
CA THR A 65 -4.63 3.72 -5.25
C THR A 65 -4.61 5.14 -4.69
N LEU A 66 -3.43 5.78 -4.61
CA LEU A 66 -3.33 7.15 -4.09
C LEU A 66 -3.69 8.22 -5.10
N ILE A 67 -3.30 8.04 -6.37
CA ILE A 67 -3.46 9.04 -7.42
C ILE A 67 -4.60 8.65 -8.35
N HIS A 68 -4.50 7.53 -9.06
CA HIS A 68 -5.49 7.20 -10.11
C HIS A 68 -6.91 6.97 -9.56
N GLU A 69 -7.06 6.20 -8.48
CA GLU A 69 -8.38 6.04 -7.82
C GLU A 69 -8.92 7.38 -7.28
N ARG A 70 -8.02 8.27 -6.84
CA ARG A 70 -8.40 9.60 -6.36
C ARG A 70 -8.87 10.50 -7.51
N ASP A 71 -8.20 10.45 -8.65
CA ASP A 71 -8.60 11.16 -9.87
C ASP A 71 -9.96 10.69 -10.38
N MET A 72 -10.18 9.37 -10.40
CA MET A 72 -11.47 8.76 -10.73
C MET A 72 -12.58 9.25 -9.79
N TYR A 73 -12.31 9.27 -8.49
CA TYR A 73 -13.25 9.77 -7.49
C TYR A 73 -13.57 11.26 -7.73
N MET A 74 -12.56 12.10 -7.93
CA MET A 74 -12.76 13.54 -8.17
C MET A 74 -13.53 13.81 -9.46
N ALA A 75 -13.18 13.14 -10.56
CA ALA A 75 -13.91 13.24 -11.82
C ALA A 75 -15.40 12.89 -11.64
N CYS A 76 -15.68 11.79 -10.92
CA CYS A 76 -17.07 11.39 -10.68
C CYS A 76 -17.82 12.39 -9.79
N MET A 77 -17.20 12.89 -8.72
CA MET A 77 -17.81 13.88 -7.84
C MET A 77 -18.09 15.20 -8.57
N LEU A 78 -17.12 15.70 -9.34
CA LEU A 78 -17.28 16.92 -10.13
C LEU A 78 -18.39 16.78 -11.16
N ARG A 79 -18.45 15.65 -11.87
CA ARG A 79 -19.53 15.36 -12.82
C ARG A 79 -20.89 15.26 -12.14
N HIS A 80 -20.96 14.70 -10.94
CA HIS A 80 -22.19 14.63 -10.16
C HIS A 80 -22.72 16.03 -9.80
N VAL A 81 -21.83 16.94 -9.40
CA VAL A 81 -22.20 18.35 -9.12
C VAL A 81 -22.58 19.08 -10.41
N ALA A 82 -21.82 18.89 -11.50
CA ALA A 82 -22.07 19.52 -12.79
C ALA A 82 -23.44 19.14 -13.40
N ARG A 83 -24.01 17.98 -13.04
CA ARG A 83 -25.37 17.59 -13.47
C ARG A 83 -26.50 18.38 -12.79
N ARG A 84 -26.23 19.01 -11.65
CA ARG A 84 -27.25 19.70 -10.84
C ARG A 84 -27.26 21.22 -11.01
N SER A 85 -26.24 21.78 -11.65
CA SER A 85 -26.03 23.21 -11.75
C SER A 85 -25.66 23.60 -13.18
N ALA A 86 -26.22 24.69 -13.70
CA ALA A 86 -25.95 25.15 -15.06
C ALA A 86 -24.48 25.57 -15.28
N ARG A 87 -23.79 26.02 -14.23
CA ARG A 87 -22.37 26.42 -14.25
C ARG A 87 -21.69 26.01 -12.95
N VAL A 88 -20.52 25.39 -13.05
CA VAL A 88 -19.69 24.97 -11.90
C VAL A 88 -18.24 25.32 -12.19
N VAL A 89 -17.56 25.91 -11.21
CA VAL A 89 -16.11 26.13 -11.23
C VAL A 89 -15.50 25.30 -10.12
N ALA A 90 -14.51 24.48 -10.46
CA ALA A 90 -13.80 23.63 -9.51
C ALA A 90 -12.33 24.03 -9.44
N VAL A 91 -11.82 24.26 -8.24
CA VAL A 91 -10.40 24.49 -7.99
C VAL A 91 -9.77 23.16 -7.60
N VAL A 92 -8.84 22.68 -8.42
CA VAL A 92 -8.15 21.40 -8.23
C VAL A 92 -6.64 21.60 -8.31
N GLY A 93 -5.89 20.73 -7.63
CA GLY A 93 -4.42 20.75 -7.74
C GLY A 93 -3.95 20.37 -9.14
N LYS A 94 -2.89 21.04 -9.63
CA LYS A 94 -2.33 20.82 -10.99
C LYS A 94 -2.07 19.34 -11.29
N GLY A 95 -1.52 18.59 -10.33
CA GLY A 95 -1.19 17.17 -10.51
C GLY A 95 -2.40 16.25 -10.72
N HIS A 96 -3.62 16.70 -10.41
CA HIS A 96 -4.85 15.95 -10.62
C HIS A 96 -5.59 16.36 -11.90
N LEU A 97 -5.19 17.46 -12.54
CA LEU A 97 -5.92 18.02 -13.68
C LEU A 97 -5.99 17.03 -14.85
N GLU A 98 -4.84 16.49 -15.25
CA GLU A 98 -4.74 15.52 -16.35
C GLU A 98 -5.52 14.24 -16.04
N GLY A 99 -5.39 13.71 -14.83
CA GLY A 99 -6.10 12.52 -14.39
C GLY A 99 -7.62 12.71 -14.36
N ILE A 100 -8.09 13.88 -13.92
CA ILE A 100 -9.52 14.22 -13.96
C ILE A 100 -10.02 14.33 -15.40
N GLN A 101 -9.29 15.01 -16.29
CA GLN A 101 -9.65 15.14 -17.70
C GLN A 101 -9.73 13.77 -18.39
N ALA A 102 -8.74 12.90 -18.16
CA ALA A 102 -8.71 11.55 -18.70
C ALA A 102 -9.89 10.68 -18.22
N ASN A 103 -10.33 10.85 -16.97
CA ASN A 103 -11.46 10.12 -16.39
C ASN A 103 -12.82 10.81 -16.60
N TRP A 104 -12.85 12.03 -17.13
CA TRP A 104 -14.08 12.80 -17.34
C TRP A 104 -15.16 12.10 -18.18
N PRO A 105 -14.84 11.46 -19.34
CA PRO A 105 -15.84 10.79 -20.16
C PRO A 105 -16.31 9.44 -19.58
N ARG A 106 -15.59 8.87 -18.61
CA ARG A 106 -15.85 7.53 -18.06
C ARG A 106 -17.02 7.52 -17.11
N THR A 107 -18.16 6.98 -17.53
CA THR A 107 -19.41 6.92 -16.74
C THR A 107 -19.58 5.62 -15.96
N ASP A 108 -18.71 4.64 -16.20
CA ASP A 108 -18.65 3.29 -15.64
C ASP A 108 -17.93 3.21 -14.28
N ILE A 109 -17.45 4.34 -13.74
CA ILE A 109 -16.68 4.37 -12.50
C ILE A 109 -17.57 4.05 -11.29
N ASP A 110 -17.34 2.89 -10.66
CA ASP A 110 -17.98 2.51 -9.39
C ASP A 110 -17.29 3.20 -8.20
N VAL A 111 -17.83 4.36 -7.81
CA VAL A 111 -17.37 5.11 -6.63
C VAL A 111 -17.49 4.31 -5.33
N ALA A 112 -18.51 3.47 -5.20
CA ALA A 112 -18.70 2.67 -3.99
C ALA A 112 -17.57 1.64 -3.85
N ALA A 113 -17.12 1.03 -4.95
CA ALA A 113 -15.95 0.14 -4.95
C ALA A 113 -14.65 0.86 -4.55
N LEU A 114 -14.46 2.11 -4.96
CA LEU A 114 -13.29 2.93 -4.58
C LEU A 114 -13.26 3.23 -3.08
N LEU A 115 -14.42 3.35 -2.43
CA LEU A 115 -14.54 3.63 -1.00
C LEU A 115 -14.56 2.37 -0.13
N ARG A 116 -14.84 1.19 -0.71
CA ARG A 116 -14.81 -0.08 0.01
C ARG A 116 -13.37 -0.48 0.34
N MET A 117 -13.19 -1.07 1.51
CA MET A 117 -11.90 -1.66 1.89
C MET A 117 -11.77 -3.04 1.24
N PRO A 118 -10.60 -3.38 0.68
CA PRO A 118 -10.39 -4.74 0.17
C PRO A 118 -10.41 -5.77 1.29
N PRO A 119 -10.81 -7.01 0.97
CA PRO A 119 -10.79 -8.09 1.94
C PRO A 119 -9.36 -8.32 2.46
N PRO A 120 -9.20 -8.72 3.73
CA PRO A 120 -7.89 -9.05 4.27
C PRO A 120 -7.26 -10.19 3.44
N PRO A 121 -5.93 -10.19 3.26
CA PRO A 121 -5.27 -11.25 2.53
C PRO A 121 -5.52 -12.59 3.22
N LYS A 122 -5.73 -13.64 2.42
CA LYS A 122 -5.91 -15.00 2.92
C LYS A 122 -4.67 -15.39 3.75
N PRO A 123 -4.84 -15.99 4.94
CA PRO A 123 -3.69 -16.43 5.74
C PRO A 123 -2.86 -17.41 4.90
N TRP A 124 -1.55 -17.16 4.81
CA TRP A 124 -0.61 -18.01 4.07
C TRP A 124 -0.59 -19.43 4.64
N PHE A 125 -0.80 -19.58 5.95
CA PHE A 125 -0.85 -20.88 6.62
C PHE A 125 -2.27 -21.20 7.07
N SER A 126 -2.73 -22.40 6.74
CA SER A 126 -3.98 -22.92 7.29
C SER A 126 -3.82 -23.15 8.80
N PRO A 127 -4.77 -22.72 9.65
CA PRO A 127 -4.78 -23.05 11.07
C PRO A 127 -4.72 -24.56 11.32
N VAL A 128 -5.21 -25.37 10.37
CA VAL A 128 -5.12 -26.84 10.41
C VAL A 128 -3.67 -27.29 10.24
N ALA A 129 -2.96 -26.76 9.24
CA ALA A 129 -1.57 -27.12 8.98
C ALA A 129 -0.66 -26.76 10.17
N TRP A 130 -0.89 -25.60 10.81
CA TRP A 130 -0.16 -25.21 12.02
C TRP A 130 -0.41 -26.17 13.19
N ARG A 131 -1.68 -26.58 13.41
CA ARG A 131 -2.02 -27.57 14.44
C ARG A 131 -1.34 -28.92 14.22
N CYS A 132 -1.24 -29.39 12.97
CA CYS A 132 -0.54 -30.63 12.65
C CYS A 132 0.97 -30.54 12.96
N VAL A 133 1.62 -29.42 12.62
CA VAL A 133 3.04 -29.21 12.92
C VAL A 133 3.30 -29.22 14.43
N VAL A 134 2.50 -28.48 15.21
CA VAL A 134 2.64 -28.44 16.68
C VAL A 134 2.41 -29.81 17.31
N ALA A 135 1.38 -30.54 16.87
CA ALA A 135 1.10 -31.89 17.35
C ALA A 135 2.24 -32.87 17.03
N GLY A 136 2.79 -32.81 15.81
CA GLY A 136 3.93 -33.65 15.40
C GLY A 136 5.18 -33.41 16.25
N VAL A 137 5.49 -32.14 16.55
CA VAL A 137 6.63 -31.78 17.42
C VAL A 137 6.41 -32.28 18.85
N ALA A 138 5.19 -32.14 19.40
CA ALA A 138 4.88 -32.62 20.74
C ALA A 138 5.01 -34.15 20.86
N VAL A 139 4.45 -34.90 19.90
CA VAL A 139 4.55 -36.38 19.87
C VAL A 139 6.00 -36.84 19.70
N GLY A 140 6.74 -36.20 18.78
CA GLY A 140 8.16 -36.50 18.57
C GLY A 140 9.00 -36.23 19.82
N GLY A 141 8.77 -35.10 20.50
CA GLY A 141 9.46 -34.74 21.74
C GLY A 141 9.21 -35.73 22.89
N VAL A 142 7.96 -36.20 23.06
CA VAL A 142 7.62 -37.23 24.05
C VAL A 142 8.31 -38.55 23.73
N GLY A 143 8.35 -38.95 22.46
CA GLY A 143 9.04 -40.18 22.03
C GLY A 143 10.55 -40.15 22.33
N VAL A 144 11.22 -39.02 22.04
CA VAL A 144 12.65 -38.84 22.34
C VAL A 144 12.91 -38.84 23.85
N ALA A 145 12.07 -38.18 24.64
CA ALA A 145 12.20 -38.18 26.10
C ALA A 145 12.00 -39.58 26.71
N ALA A 146 10.99 -40.33 26.24
CA ALA A 146 10.77 -41.70 26.68
C ALA A 146 11.95 -42.61 26.31
N LEU A 147 12.49 -42.48 25.10
CA LEU A 147 13.67 -43.22 24.68
C LEU A 147 14.89 -42.89 25.54
N ALA A 148 15.14 -41.62 25.83
CA ALA A 148 16.22 -41.17 26.70
C ALA A 148 16.09 -41.74 28.13
N VAL A 149 14.88 -41.75 28.70
CA VAL A 149 14.61 -42.32 30.03
C VAL A 149 14.85 -43.84 30.03
N THR A 150 14.40 -44.56 29.00
CA THR A 150 14.61 -46.01 28.91
C THR A 150 16.08 -46.38 28.74
N LEU A 151 16.86 -45.56 28.01
CA LEU A 151 18.30 -45.76 27.83
C LEU A 151 19.09 -45.43 29.10
N TRP A 152 18.71 -44.38 29.83
CA TRP A 152 19.33 -44.04 31.11
C TRP A 152 19.11 -45.12 32.17
N ARG A 153 17.90 -45.71 32.23
CA ARG A 153 17.56 -46.77 33.19
C ARG A 153 18.25 -48.13 32.90
N ARG A 154 18.80 -48.32 31.71
CA ARG A 154 19.56 -49.53 31.31
C ARG A 154 21.07 -49.42 31.55
N ARG A 155 21.57 -48.23 31.93
CA ARG A 155 22.95 -48.01 32.40
C ARG A 155 23.00 -48.11 33.92
#